data_AF-R6QCJ0-F1
#
_entry.id   AF-R6QCJ0-F1
#
_cell.length_a   1.000
_cell.length_b   1.000
_cell.length_c   1.000
_cell.angle_alpha   90.00
_cell.angle_beta   90.00
_cell.angle_gamma   90.00
#
_symmetry.space_group_name_H-M   'P 1'
#
loop_
_entity.id
_entity.type
_entity.pdbx_description
1 polymer ?
#
loop_
_entity_poly.entity_id
_entity_poly.type
_entity_poly.pdbx_seq_one_letter_code
_entity_poly.pdbx_strand_id
1 'polypeptide(L)'
;MFKFIYKKRFLFVLLFILFLLIFSSNVSANIFNGNPEIVDKLNSAFEKVESWMLKLATPAAAVAVAVGLFMKKFSFGDEERLRIAKKLIRGSLFSYAFILVLDLILSAISSLLT
;
A
#
# COMPACT_ATOMS: atom_id res chain seq x y z
N MET A 1 24.87 23.68 60.71
CA MET A 1 25.44 23.18 59.43
C MET A 1 24.70 21.96 58.87
N PHE A 2 24.32 20.96 59.68
CA PHE A 2 23.63 19.73 59.22
C PHE A 2 22.26 19.94 58.54
N LYS A 3 21.44 20.89 59.00
CA LYS A 3 20.08 21.15 58.46
C LYS A 3 20.10 21.61 56.98
N PHE A 4 21.16 22.28 56.55
CA PHE A 4 21.31 22.77 55.16
C PHE A 4 21.69 21.66 54.18
N ILE A 5 22.48 20.68 54.64
CA ILE A 5 22.89 19.50 53.86
C ILE A 5 21.68 18.59 53.61
N TYR A 6 20.82 18.39 54.62
CA TYR A 6 19.58 17.62 54.46
C TYR A 6 18.59 18.27 53.48
N LYS A 7 18.46 19.61 53.48
CA LYS A 7 17.60 20.34 52.53
C LYS A 7 18.07 20.18 51.08
N LYS A 8 19.38 20.22 50.80
CA LYS A 8 19.93 19.99 49.46
C LYS A 8 19.73 18.54 48.98
N ARG A 9 19.93 17.55 49.87
CA ARG A 9 19.69 16.13 49.54
C ARG A 9 18.20 15.85 49.28
N PHE A 10 17.31 16.45 50.06
CA PHE A 10 15.86 16.36 49.85
C PHE A 10 15.43 16.97 48.50
N LEU A 11 15.96 18.14 48.14
CA LEU A 11 15.71 18.76 46.84
C LEU A 11 16.18 17.87 45.67
N PHE A 12 17.33 17.20 45.82
CA PHE A 12 17.84 16.29 44.80
C PHE A 12 16.95 15.04 44.65
N VAL A 13 16.49 14.47 45.75
CA VAL A 13 15.55 13.32 45.74
C VAL A 13 14.21 13.71 45.12
N LEU A 14 13.68 14.90 45.46
CA LEU A 14 12.45 15.44 44.86
C LEU A 14 12.58 15.58 43.33
N LEU A 15 13.70 16.13 42.87
CA LEU A 15 13.95 16.35 41.45
C LEU A 15 14.13 15.03 40.68
N PHE A 16 14.74 14.03 41.32
CA PHE A 16 14.87 12.68 40.77
C PHE A 16 13.52 11.95 40.64
N ILE A 17 12.63 12.11 41.63
CA ILE A 17 11.26 11.58 41.56
C ILE A 17 10.46 12.27 40.45
N LEU A 18 10.63 13.58 40.27
CA LEU A 18 9.99 14.32 39.17
C LEU A 18 10.48 13.82 37.80
N PHE A 19 11.78 13.55 37.67
CA PHE A 19 12.37 13.00 36.46
C PHE A 19 11.82 11.60 36.12
N LEU A 20 11.66 10.73 37.12
CA LEU A 20 11.06 9.40 36.95
C LEU A 20 9.58 9.46 36.58
N LEU A 21 8.84 10.46 37.06
CA LEU A 21 7.44 10.68 36.68
C LEU A 21 7.28 11.12 35.22
N ILE A 22 8.20 11.94 34.71
CA ILE A 22 8.21 12.37 33.30
C ILE A 22 8.57 11.19 32.37
N PHE A 23 9.44 10.28 32.81
CA PHE A 23 9.81 9.07 32.08
C PHE A 23 8.85 7.89 32.30
N SER A 24 7.78 8.07 33.07
CA SER A 24 6.79 7.03 33.27
C SER A 24 6.11 6.69 31.94
N SER A 25 6.04 5.40 31.64
CA SER A 25 5.59 4.76 30.38
C SER A 25 4.35 5.40 29.71
N ASN A 26 3.45 6.01 30.48
CA ASN A 26 2.25 6.69 30.00
C ASN A 26 2.53 8.00 29.22
N VAL A 27 3.63 8.71 29.52
CA VAL A 27 4.03 9.93 28.77
C VAL A 27 4.72 9.55 27.47
N SER A 28 5.57 8.51 27.48
CA SER A 28 6.19 7.98 26.27
C SER A 28 5.17 7.39 25.29
N ALA A 29 4.10 6.75 25.77
CA ALA A 29 3.06 6.21 24.90
C ALA A 29 2.37 7.29 24.05
N ASN A 30 2.20 8.51 24.58
CA ASN A 30 1.60 9.63 23.85
C ASN A 30 2.57 10.29 22.84
N ILE A 31 3.89 10.20 23.05
CA ILE A 31 4.90 10.72 22.12
C ILE A 31 5.08 9.79 20.90
N PHE A 32 4.84 8.49 21.08
CA PHE A 32 4.88 7.47 20.02
C PHE A 32 3.49 7.11 19.47
N ASN A 33 2.41 7.78 19.90
CA ASN A 33 1.05 7.64 19.35
C ASN A 33 0.86 8.38 18.01
N GLY A 34 1.96 8.80 17.38
CA GLY A 34 1.95 9.27 16.01
C GLY A 34 1.74 8.07 15.11
N ASN A 35 0.49 7.85 14.68
CA ASN A 35 0.20 7.13 13.44
C ASN A 35 1.33 7.47 12.43
N PRO A 36 2.14 6.50 11.96
CA PRO A 36 3.36 6.80 11.26
C PRO A 36 3.02 7.52 9.96
N GLU A 37 3.06 8.86 9.98
CA GLU A 37 2.63 9.74 8.89
C GLU A 37 3.32 9.38 7.56
N ILE A 38 4.53 8.82 7.64
CA ILE A 38 5.30 8.30 6.51
C ILE A 38 4.63 7.05 5.91
N VAL A 39 4.20 6.09 6.73
CA VAL A 39 3.56 4.85 6.27
C VAL A 39 2.21 5.17 5.62
N ASP A 40 1.43 6.07 6.20
CA ASP A 40 0.15 6.48 5.60
C ASP A 40 0.33 7.19 4.25
N LYS A 41 1.26 8.15 4.17
CA LYS A 41 1.58 8.81 2.91
C LYS A 41 2.06 7.83 1.85
N LEU A 42 2.85 6.84 2.26
CA LEU A 42 3.34 5.79 1.37
C LEU A 42 2.19 4.91 0.86
N ASN A 43 1.30 4.47 1.76
CA ASN A 43 0.13 3.67 1.41
C ASN A 43 -0.79 4.44 0.45
N SER A 44 -1.12 5.70 0.76
CA SER A 44 -1.94 6.54 -0.13
C SER A 44 -1.28 6.76 -1.50
N ALA A 45 0.04 6.87 -1.56
CA ALA A 45 0.75 6.98 -2.83
C ALA A 45 0.63 5.69 -3.65
N PHE A 46 0.77 4.52 -3.02
CA PHE A 46 0.62 3.23 -3.70
C PHE A 46 -0.81 2.98 -4.16
N GLU A 47 -1.83 3.27 -3.34
CA GLU A 47 -3.25 3.18 -3.74
C GLU A 47 -3.55 4.07 -4.96
N LYS A 48 -2.94 5.26 -5.02
CA LYS A 48 -3.08 6.15 -6.18
C LYS A 48 -2.45 5.56 -7.44
N VAL A 49 -1.27 4.94 -7.32
CA VAL A 49 -0.59 4.26 -8.43
C VAL A 49 -1.41 3.05 -8.89
N GLU A 50 -1.92 2.25 -7.96
CA GLU A 50 -2.82 1.12 -8.26
C GLU A 50 -4.05 1.59 -9.05
N SER A 51 -4.72 2.66 -8.60
CA SER A 51 -5.88 3.23 -9.30
C SER A 51 -5.53 3.66 -10.73
N TRP A 52 -4.38 4.28 -10.94
CA TRP A 52 -3.91 4.64 -12.28
C TRP A 52 -3.63 3.41 -13.15
N MET A 53 -3.01 2.38 -12.59
CA MET A 53 -2.75 1.12 -13.31
C MET A 53 -4.04 0.41 -13.72
N LEU A 54 -5.04 0.31 -12.83
CA LEU A 54 -6.34 -0.30 -13.14
C LEU A 54 -7.08 0.46 -14.26
N LYS A 55 -7.07 1.79 -14.20
CA LYS A 55 -7.67 2.64 -15.24
C LYS A 55 -7.01 2.46 -16.61
N LEU A 56 -5.69 2.22 -16.64
CA LEU A 56 -4.95 1.96 -17.89
C LEU A 56 -5.10 0.51 -18.38
N ALA A 57 -5.27 -0.45 -17.48
CA ALA A 57 -5.38 -1.87 -17.83
C ALA A 57 -6.57 -2.15 -18.76
N THR A 58 -7.72 -1.52 -18.52
CA THR A 58 -8.94 -1.70 -19.32
C THR A 58 -8.77 -1.28 -20.79
N PRO A 59 -8.37 -0.04 -21.12
CA PRO A 59 -8.14 0.36 -22.50
C PRO A 59 -6.96 -0.39 -23.14
N ALA A 60 -5.91 -0.71 -22.39
CA ALA A 60 -4.78 -1.51 -22.90
C ALA A 60 -5.23 -2.91 -23.33
N ALA A 61 -6.04 -3.59 -22.51
CA ALA A 61 -6.61 -4.90 -22.83
C ALA A 61 -7.55 -4.82 -24.03
N ALA A 62 -8.41 -3.80 -24.11
CA ALA A 62 -9.30 -3.57 -25.23
C ALA A 62 -8.54 -3.38 -26.55
N VAL A 63 -7.48 -2.55 -26.55
CA VAL A 63 -6.62 -2.33 -27.72
C VAL A 63 -5.92 -3.62 -28.13
N ALA A 64 -5.36 -4.37 -27.17
CA ALA A 64 -4.71 -5.65 -27.46
C ALA A 64 -5.70 -6.66 -28.09
N VAL A 65 -6.91 -6.80 -27.54
CA VAL A 65 -7.93 -7.68 -28.12
C VAL A 65 -8.32 -7.21 -29.53
N ALA A 66 -8.54 -5.91 -29.74
CA ALA A 66 -8.87 -5.36 -31.05
C ALA A 66 -7.78 -5.64 -32.09
N VAL A 67 -6.51 -5.38 -31.74
CA VAL A 67 -5.35 -5.69 -32.60
C VAL A 67 -5.29 -7.18 -32.91
N GLY A 68 -5.50 -8.06 -31.92
CA GLY A 68 -5.54 -9.49 -32.14
C GLY A 68 -6.67 -9.93 -33.07
N LEU A 69 -7.85 -9.32 -32.96
CA LEU A 69 -8.98 -9.59 -33.86
C LEU A 69 -8.68 -9.13 -35.30
N PHE A 70 -8.07 -7.96 -35.46
CA PHE A 70 -7.62 -7.48 -36.76
C PHE A 70 -6.55 -8.39 -37.36
N MET A 71 -5.57 -8.81 -36.57
CA MET A 71 -4.49 -9.69 -36.99
C MET A 71 -5.02 -11.06 -37.43
N LYS A 72 -6.06 -11.57 -36.76
CA LYS A 72 -6.81 -12.77 -37.17
C LYS A 72 -7.57 -12.56 -38.49
N LYS A 73 -8.22 -11.41 -38.68
CA LYS A 73 -9.00 -11.11 -39.89
C LYS A 73 -8.12 -10.88 -41.12
N PHE A 74 -6.97 -10.23 -40.95
CA PHE A 74 -6.00 -9.91 -41.99
C PHE A 74 -4.84 -10.91 -42.10
N SER A 75 -4.98 -12.09 -41.49
CA SER A 75 -3.97 -13.15 -41.53
C SER A 75 -3.86 -13.82 -42.91
N PHE A 76 -4.86 -13.66 -43.78
CA PHE A 76 -4.93 -14.28 -45.11
C PHE A 76 -4.64 -15.80 -45.14
N GLY A 77 -4.96 -16.50 -44.05
CA GLY A 77 -4.72 -17.95 -43.93
C GLY A 77 -3.33 -18.35 -43.41
N ASP A 78 -2.44 -17.40 -43.13
CA ASP A 78 -1.15 -17.67 -42.48
C ASP A 78 -1.38 -18.23 -41.07
N GLU A 79 -1.00 -19.49 -40.86
CA GLU A 79 -1.20 -20.21 -39.60
C GLU A 79 -0.38 -19.62 -38.44
N GLU A 80 0.82 -19.11 -38.71
CA GLU A 80 1.67 -18.52 -37.68
C GLU A 80 1.05 -17.23 -37.15
N ARG A 81 0.62 -16.35 -38.06
CA ARG A 81 -0.08 -15.10 -37.71
C ARG A 81 -1.39 -15.38 -36.97
N LEU A 82 -2.15 -16.39 -37.40
CA LEU A 82 -3.38 -16.80 -36.73
C LEU A 82 -3.12 -17.32 -35.31
N ARG A 83 -2.05 -18.09 -35.12
CA ARG A 83 -1.63 -18.60 -33.80
C ARG A 83 -1.22 -17.47 -32.88
N ILE A 84 -0.43 -16.51 -33.37
CA ILE A 84 -0.02 -15.31 -32.61
C ILE A 84 -1.24 -14.49 -32.21
N ALA A 85 -2.17 -14.23 -33.15
CA ALA A 85 -3.39 -13.49 -32.88
C ALA A 85 -4.24 -14.15 -31.78
N LYS A 86 -4.46 -15.46 -31.85
CA LYS A 86 -5.20 -16.22 -30.82
C LYS A 86 -4.48 -16.17 -29.46
N LYS A 87 -3.15 -16.29 -29.45
CA LYS A 87 -2.33 -16.19 -28.23
C LYS A 87 -2.43 -14.80 -27.61
N LEU A 88 -2.39 -13.76 -28.42
CA LEU A 88 -2.50 -12.37 -28.00
C LEU A 88 -3.87 -12.06 -27.38
N ILE A 89 -4.97 -12.47 -28.03
CA ILE A 89 -6.34 -12.30 -27.50
C ILE A 89 -6.53 -13.05 -26.18
N ARG A 90 -6.09 -14.31 -26.11
CA ARG A 90 -6.24 -15.11 -24.88
C ARG A 90 -5.39 -14.54 -23.75
N GLY A 91 -4.16 -14.13 -24.06
CA GLY A 91 -3.24 -13.53 -23.10
C GLY A 91 -3.78 -12.21 -22.54
N SER A 92 -4.27 -11.31 -23.39
CA SER A 92 -4.82 -10.03 -22.95
C SER A 92 -6.08 -10.19 -22.10
N LEU A 93 -7.01 -11.08 -22.50
CA LEU A 93 -8.22 -11.38 -21.72
C LEU A 93 -7.89 -12.01 -20.36
N PHE A 94 -6.96 -12.96 -20.34
CA PHE A 94 -6.54 -13.61 -19.10
C PHE A 94 -5.89 -12.61 -18.14
N SER A 95 -4.93 -11.81 -18.61
CA SER A 95 -4.25 -10.83 -17.77
C SER A 95 -5.21 -9.76 -17.23
N TYR A 96 -6.17 -9.29 -18.04
CA TYR A 96 -7.16 -8.33 -17.58
C TYR A 96 -8.10 -8.90 -16.51
N ALA A 97 -8.62 -10.11 -16.75
CA ALA A 97 -9.46 -10.81 -15.77
C ALA A 97 -8.69 -11.07 -14.46
N PHE A 98 -7.41 -11.44 -14.55
CA PHE A 98 -6.56 -11.65 -13.38
C PHE A 98 -6.39 -10.37 -12.55
N ILE A 99 -6.12 -9.23 -13.21
CA ILE A 99 -6.02 -7.92 -12.52
C ILE A 99 -7.33 -7.57 -11.80
N LEU A 100 -8.49 -7.78 -12.44
CA LEU A 100 -9.80 -7.52 -11.81
C LEU A 100 -10.06 -8.43 -10.60
N VAL A 101 -9.65 -9.70 -10.66
CA VAL A 101 -9.81 -10.62 -9.53
C VAL A 101 -8.93 -10.20 -8.35
N LEU A 102 -7.70 -9.74 -8.60
CA LEU A 102 -6.83 -9.23 -7.54
C LEU A 102 -7.41 -7.99 -6.86
N ASP A 103 -7.92 -7.04 -7.65
CA ASP A 103 -8.61 -5.84 -7.14
C ASP A 103 -9.84 -6.22 -6.29
N LEU A 104 -10.63 -7.20 -6.74
CA LEU A 104 -11.77 -7.71 -5.99
C LEU A 104 -11.37 -8.38 -4.66
N ILE A 105 -10.29 -9.18 -4.65
CA ILE A 105 -9.78 -9.82 -3.43
C ILE A 105 -9.27 -8.76 -2.44
N LEU A 106 -8.50 -7.78 -2.92
CA LEU A 106 -8.01 -6.66 -2.10
C LEU A 106 -9.17 -5.88 -1.49
N SER A 107 -10.18 -5.53 -2.30
CA SER A 107 -11.39 -4.86 -1.84
C SER A 107 -12.15 -5.67 -0.77
N ALA A 108 -12.27 -6.99 -0.96
CA ALA A 108 -12.92 -7.87 0.01
C ALA A 108 -12.15 -7.94 1.34
N ILE A 109 -10.82 -8.01 1.30
CA ILE A 109 -9.98 -8.00 2.51
C ILE A 109 -10.14 -6.68 3.26
N SER A 110 -10.06 -5.55 2.57
CA SER A 110 -10.26 -4.22 3.18
C SER A 110 -11.64 -4.06 3.80
N SER A 111 -12.68 -4.60 3.16
CA SER A 111 -14.05 -4.61 3.69
C SER A 111 -14.24 -5.53 4.90
N LEU A 112 -13.38 -6.53 5.12
CA LEU A 112 -13.44 -7.44 6.26
C LEU A 112 -12.64 -6.92 7.47
N LEU A 113 -11.60 -6.13 7.22
CA LEU A 113 -10.77 -5.51 8.26
C LEU A 113 -11.37 -4.22 8.82
N THR A 114 -12.29 -3.60 8.08
CA THR A 114 -13.10 -2.43 8.49
C THR A 114 -14.36 -2.90 9.22
#